data_AF-A0A7C4GQD9-F1
#
_entry.id   AF-A0A7C4GQD9-F1
#
_cell.length_a   1.000
_cell.length_b   1.000
_cell.length_c   1.000
_cell.angle_alpha   90.00
_cell.angle_beta   90.00
_cell.angle_gamma   90.00
#
_symmetry.space_group_name_H-M   'P 1'
#
loop_
_entity.id
_entity.type
_entity.pdbx_description
1 polymer ?
#
loop_
_entity_poly.entity_id
_entity_poly.type
_entity_poly.pdbx_seq_one_letter_code
_entity_poly.pdbx_strand_id
1 'polypeptide(L)'
;MNLRELPVPKYVLDNLAKKNVTELYPPQEEAIKAGILEGENIILSTPTASGKTLAALLAASTHLSRGGKVLYLVPLRALASEKIVEINDILCT
;
A
#
# COMPACT_ATOMS: atom_id res chain seq x y z
N MET A 1 -9.93 -6.21 9.70
CA MET A 1 -9.87 -6.96 8.44
C MET A 1 -8.62 -7.84 8.44
N ASN A 2 -8.73 -9.14 8.13
CA ASN A 2 -7.57 -10.02 8.10
C ASN A 2 -6.71 -9.72 6.87
N LEU A 3 -5.42 -9.45 7.08
CA LEU A 3 -4.51 -9.06 6.00
C LEU A 3 -4.36 -10.16 4.94
N ARG A 4 -4.47 -11.44 5.33
CA ARG A 4 -4.36 -12.59 4.42
C ARG A 4 -5.53 -12.76 3.45
N GLU A 5 -6.64 -12.09 3.71
CA GLU A 5 -7.85 -12.16 2.87
C GLU A 5 -7.89 -11.03 1.82
N LEU A 6 -6.90 -10.13 1.82
CA LEU A 6 -6.85 -9.02 0.88
C LEU A 6 -6.66 -9.52 -0.55
N PRO A 7 -7.38 -8.95 -1.54
CA PRO A 7 -7.25 -9.30 -2.96
C PRO A 7 -6.00 -8.67 -3.60
N VAL A 8 -4.84 -8.89 -2.99
CA VAL A 8 -3.53 -8.40 -3.44
C VAL A 8 -2.60 -9.58 -3.78
N PRO A 9 -1.53 -9.37 -4.56
CA PRO A 9 -0.61 -10.45 -4.91
C PRO A 9 0.01 -11.12 -3.68
N LYS A 10 0.16 -12.44 -3.73
CA LYS A 10 0.67 -13.24 -2.59
C LYS A 10 2.04 -12.76 -2.07
N TYR A 11 2.95 -12.38 -2.97
CA TYR A 11 4.28 -11.91 -2.56
C TYR A 11 4.21 -10.64 -1.69
N VAL A 12 3.19 -9.79 -1.88
CA VAL A 12 2.97 -8.59 -1.06
C VAL A 12 2.58 -9.00 0.36
N LEU A 13 1.69 -9.98 0.50
CA LEU A 13 1.29 -10.52 1.81
C LEU A 13 2.48 -11.14 2.53
N ASP A 14 3.30 -11.91 1.82
CA ASP A 14 4.51 -12.54 2.37
C ASP A 14 5.53 -11.47 2.83
N ASN A 15 5.71 -10.41 2.05
CA ASN A 15 6.60 -9.30 2.39
C ASN A 15 6.09 -8.49 3.59
N LEU A 16 4.78 -8.24 3.69
CA LEU A 16 4.17 -7.59 4.85
C LEU A 16 4.31 -8.43 6.12
N ALA A 17 4.15 -9.74 6.02
CA ALA A 17 4.36 -10.66 7.13
C ALA A 17 5.82 -10.64 7.62
N LYS A 18 6.82 -10.60 6.71
CA LYS A 18 8.25 -10.43 7.08
C LYS A 18 8.52 -9.13 7.85
N LYS A 19 7.73 -8.08 7.60
CA LYS A 19 7.80 -6.78 8.30
C LYS A 19 6.92 -6.73 9.55
N ASN A 20 6.40 -7.88 10.01
CA ASN A 20 5.51 -8.00 11.16
C ASN A 20 4.20 -7.19 11.04
N VAL A 21 3.74 -6.94 9.82
CA VAL A 21 2.43 -6.32 9.58
C VAL A 21 1.39 -7.44 9.52
N THR A 22 0.60 -7.57 10.57
CA THR A 22 -0.41 -8.65 10.70
C THR A 22 -1.84 -8.14 10.56
N GLU A 23 -2.07 -6.85 10.83
CA GLU A 23 -3.39 -6.23 10.84
C GLU A 23 -3.32 -4.84 10.20
N LEU A 24 -4.46 -4.40 9.67
CA LEU A 24 -4.61 -3.07 9.11
C LEU A 24 -5.07 -2.09 10.18
N TYR A 25 -4.63 -0.85 10.07
CA TYR A 25 -5.20 0.25 10.86
C TYR A 25 -6.59 0.62 10.34
N PRO A 26 -7.48 1.16 11.20
CA PRO A 26 -8.84 1.51 10.79
C PRO A 26 -8.91 2.36 9.50
N PRO A 27 -8.07 3.40 9.30
CA PRO A 27 -8.11 4.16 8.04
C PRO A 27 -7.77 3.37 6.78
N GLN A 28 -6.92 2.34 6.90
CA GLN A 28 -6.56 1.48 5.78
C GLN A 28 -7.73 0.57 5.42
N GLU A 29 -8.43 0.03 6.42
CA GLU A 29 -9.63 -0.77 6.20
C GLU A 29 -10.73 0.06 5.55
N GLU A 30 -10.94 1.30 6.00
CA GLU A 30 -11.91 2.20 5.39
C GLU A 30 -11.54 2.56 3.95
N ALA A 31 -10.24 2.76 3.64
CA ALA A 31 -9.79 2.96 2.26
C ALA A 31 -10.07 1.75 1.37
N ILE A 32 -9.88 0.53 1.89
CA ILE A 32 -10.18 -0.71 1.17
C ILE A 32 -11.67 -0.85 0.92
N LYS A 33 -12.51 -0.64 1.94
CA LYS A 33 -13.98 -0.63 1.78
C LYS A 33 -14.45 0.43 0.79
N ALA A 34 -13.75 1.55 0.69
CA ALA A 34 -14.08 2.63 -0.24
C ALA A 34 -13.70 2.35 -1.70
N GLY A 35 -13.02 1.23 -2.01
CA GLY A 35 -12.72 0.84 -3.39
C GLY A 35 -11.27 1.04 -3.83
N ILE A 36 -10.33 1.29 -2.90
CA ILE A 36 -8.94 1.63 -3.28
C ILE A 36 -8.22 0.49 -4.03
N LEU A 37 -8.61 -0.78 -3.81
CA LEU A 37 -8.00 -1.94 -4.47
C LEU A 37 -8.64 -2.21 -5.84
N GLU A 38 -9.86 -1.74 -6.03
CA GLU A 38 -10.70 -1.84 -7.22
C GLU A 38 -10.29 -0.80 -8.26
N GLY A 39 -9.64 0.28 -7.83
CA GLY A 39 -9.15 1.37 -8.67
C GLY A 39 -9.95 2.66 -8.55
N GLU A 40 -10.80 2.78 -7.53
CA GLU A 40 -11.54 4.01 -7.26
C GLU A 40 -10.61 5.16 -6.84
N ASN A 41 -11.01 6.39 -7.17
CA ASN A 41 -10.27 7.58 -6.78
C ASN A 41 -10.54 7.91 -5.31
N ILE A 42 -9.51 7.81 -4.47
CA ILE A 42 -9.64 8.02 -3.01
C ILE A 42 -8.81 9.21 -2.54
N ILE A 43 -9.42 10.05 -1.69
CA ILE A 43 -8.72 11.05 -0.88
C ILE A 43 -8.64 10.52 0.55
N LEU A 44 -7.44 10.11 0.96
CA LEU A 44 -7.20 9.61 2.32
C LEU A 44 -6.62 10.72 3.21
N SER A 45 -7.49 11.38 3.99
CA SER A 45 -7.10 12.43 4.93
C SER A 45 -7.04 11.90 6.36
N THR A 46 -5.84 11.54 6.82
CA THR A 46 -5.61 11.06 8.19
C THR A 46 -4.33 11.65 8.80
N PRO A 47 -4.18 11.66 10.13
CA PRO A 47 -2.95 12.11 10.80
C PRO A 47 -1.70 11.33 10.32
N THR A 48 -0.50 11.90 10.45
CA THR A 48 0.76 11.17 10.21
C THR A 48 0.86 9.91 11.09
N ALA A 49 1.67 8.93 10.67
CA ALA A 49 1.83 7.62 11.33
C ALA A 49 0.57 6.72 11.37
N SER A 50 -0.55 7.11 10.76
CA SER A 50 -1.77 6.27 10.66
C SER A 50 -1.79 5.29 9.48
N GLY A 51 -0.64 5.04 8.85
CA GLY A 51 -0.51 4.00 7.82
C GLY A 51 -0.99 4.35 6.41
N LYS A 52 -1.08 5.65 6.06
CA LYS A 52 -1.44 6.11 4.69
C LYS A 52 -0.57 5.49 3.59
N THR A 53 0.74 5.37 3.84
CA THR A 53 1.68 4.82 2.87
C THR A 53 1.30 3.40 2.47
N LEU A 54 1.02 2.52 3.45
CA LEU A 54 0.65 1.14 3.17
C LEU A 54 -0.64 1.04 2.35
N ALA A 55 -1.67 1.83 2.64
CA ALA A 55 -2.89 1.85 1.82
C ALA A 55 -2.59 2.17 0.35
N ALA A 56 -1.74 3.16 0.08
CA ALA A 56 -1.30 3.50 -1.27
C ALA A 56 -0.47 2.38 -1.92
N LEU A 57 0.39 1.69 -1.16
CA LEU A 57 1.19 0.56 -1.69
C LEU A 57 0.33 -0.66 -2.01
N LEU A 58 -0.69 -0.95 -1.21
CA LEU A 58 -1.65 -2.03 -1.51
C LEU A 58 -2.37 -1.74 -2.83
N ALA A 59 -2.85 -0.51 -3.03
CA ALA A 59 -3.45 -0.08 -4.30
C ALA A 59 -2.46 -0.13 -5.48
N ALA A 60 -1.21 0.27 -5.25
CA ALA A 60 -0.16 0.15 -6.26
C ALA A 60 0.06 -1.30 -6.67
N SER A 61 0.04 -2.23 -5.71
CA SER A 61 0.27 -3.65 -5.96
C SER A 61 -0.81 -4.29 -6.85
N THR A 62 -2.07 -3.91 -6.68
CA THR A 62 -3.17 -4.41 -7.53
C THR A 62 -3.07 -3.86 -8.94
N HIS A 63 -2.60 -2.62 -9.11
CA HIS A 63 -2.38 -2.04 -10.42
C HIS A 63 -1.17 -2.67 -11.14
N LEU A 64 -0.07 -2.91 -10.43
CA LEU A 64 1.13 -3.55 -10.96
C LEU A 64 0.87 -5.01 -11.36
N SER A 65 0.08 -5.75 -10.59
CA SER A 65 -0.25 -7.15 -10.91
C SER A 65 -1.05 -7.31 -12.19
N ARG A 66 -1.73 -6.25 -12.64
CA ARG A 66 -2.43 -6.16 -13.93
C ARG A 66 -1.51 -5.74 -15.08
N GLY A 67 -0.20 -5.64 -14.86
CA GLY A 67 0.79 -5.19 -15.85
C GLY A 67 0.86 -3.66 -16.03
N GLY A 68 0.22 -2.90 -15.13
CA GLY A 68 0.20 -1.44 -15.16
C GLY A 68 1.50 -0.79 -14.66
N LYS A 69 1.48 0.54 -14.54
CA LYS A 69 2.58 1.35 -13.99
C LYS A 69 2.04 2.29 -12.93
N VAL A 70 2.82 2.55 -11.89
CA VAL A 70 2.43 3.42 -10.77
C VAL A 70 3.40 4.59 -10.67
N LEU A 71 2.86 5.80 -10.51
CA LEU A 71 3.63 7.00 -10.22
C LEU A 71 3.38 7.41 -8.77
N TYR A 72 4.39 7.26 -7.91
CA TYR A 72 4.33 7.68 -6.51
C TYR A 72 4.99 9.06 -6.35
N LEU A 73 4.19 10.08 -6.09
CA LEU A 73 4.67 11.47 -6.00
C LEU A 73 4.96 11.85 -4.54
N VAL A 74 6.10 12.49 -4.32
CA VAL A 74 6.54 13.03 -3.03
C VAL A 74 7.09 14.44 -3.21
N PRO A 75 6.99 15.32 -2.20
CA PRO A 75 7.35 16.73 -2.35
C PRO A 75 8.85 16.99 -2.35
N LEU A 76 9.66 16.09 -1.79
CA LEU A 76 11.10 16.29 -1.61
C LEU A 76 11.89 15.08 -2.10
N ARG A 77 13.07 15.33 -2.67
CA ARG A 77 14.00 14.28 -3.12
C ARG A 77 14.44 13.35 -2.00
N ALA A 78 14.69 13.90 -0.80
CA ALA A 78 15.05 13.09 0.36
C ALA A 78 13.96 12.07 0.73
N LEU A 79 12.69 12.47 0.65
CA LEU A 79 11.56 11.57 0.88
C LEU A 79 11.44 10.52 -0.23
N ALA A 80 11.78 10.86 -1.47
CA ALA A 80 11.80 9.88 -2.56
C ALA A 80 12.81 8.77 -2.29
N SER A 81 14.02 9.14 -1.82
CA SER A 81 15.06 8.18 -1.45
C SER A 81 14.67 7.30 -0.25
N GLU A 82 13.90 7.82 0.70
CA GLU A 82 13.36 7.01 1.80
C GLU A 82 12.28 6.04 1.29
N LYS A 83 11.34 6.54 0.48
CA LYS A 83 10.19 5.77 0.03
C LYS A 83 10.54 4.66 -0.96
N ILE A 84 11.60 4.81 -1.76
CA ILE A 84 12.01 3.76 -2.69
C ILE A 84 12.45 2.48 -1.97
N VAL A 85 13.08 2.60 -0.79
CA VAL A 85 13.46 1.43 0.03
C VAL A 85 12.19 0.73 0.53
N GLU A 86 11.24 1.49 1.08
CA GLU A 86 9.97 0.94 1.57
C GLU A 86 9.15 0.28 0.44
N ILE A 87 9.12 0.89 -0.74
CA ILE A 87 8.47 0.35 -1.95
C ILE A 87 9.11 -0.97 -2.35
N ASN A 88 10.44 -1.04 -2.44
CA ASN A 88 11.14 -2.26 -2.84
C ASN A 88 10.87 -3.41 -1.87
N ASP A 89 10.89 -3.13 -0.57
CA ASP A 89 10.64 -4.15 0.46
C ASP A 89 9.25 -4.78 0.38
N ILE A 90 8.25 -4.05 -0.14
CA ILE A 90 6.85 -4.48 -0.15
C ILE A 90 6.43 -4.98 -1.54
N LEU A 91 6.80 -4.25 -2.60
CA LEU A 91 6.30 -4.44 -3.95
C LEU A 91 7.23 -5.24 -4.88
N CYS A 92 8.46 -5.57 -4.47
CA CYS A 92 9.36 -6.40 -5.25
C CYS A 92 9.41 -7.84 -4.71
N THR A 93 9.65 -8.79 -5.62
CA THR A 93 9.85 -10.22 -5.33
C THR A 93 11.29 -10.52 -4.95
#